data_AF-A0A7S3BAY9-F1
#
_entry.id   AF-A0A7S3BAY9-F1
#
_cell.length_a   1.000
_cell.length_b   1.000
_cell.length_c   1.000
_cell.angle_alpha   90.00
_cell.angle_beta   90.00
_cell.angle_gamma   90.00
#
_symmetry.space_group_name_H-M   'P 1'
#
loop_
_entity.id
_entity.type
_entity.pdbx_description
1 polymer ?
#
loop_
_entity_poly.entity_id
_entity_poly.type
_entity_poly.pdbx_seq_one_letter_code
_entity_poly.pdbx_strand_id
1 'polypeptide(L)'
;VSSGVRHIALLGEIAFFNADDGVHGHELWRSDMTANGTRLAFDIHPGKDDSYPSELITYDGLLYFAADDGVHGREMWTTDGFQANLFADINPGIAGSNAQGLLICGSRLYFAARDAQHGFELWSTGAAGTGPTLLGDFNPGPQDSEITAF
;
A
#
# COMPACT_ATOMS: atom_id res chain seq x y z
N VAL A 1 -13.05 18.04 -5.01
CA VAL A 1 -13.70 16.95 -4.24
C VAL A 1 -12.62 15.93 -3.97
N SER A 2 -12.29 15.66 -2.71
CA SER A 2 -11.11 14.87 -2.33
C SER A 2 -11.34 13.39 -2.69
N SER A 3 -10.49 12.86 -3.57
CA SER A 3 -10.23 11.43 -3.70
C SER A 3 -9.60 10.98 -2.38
N GLY A 4 -10.40 10.40 -1.50
CA GLY A 4 -10.07 10.28 -0.09
C GLY A 4 -8.95 9.28 0.14
N VAL A 5 -7.71 9.76 0.27
CA VAL A 5 -6.62 8.99 0.89
C VAL A 5 -7.15 8.48 2.23
N ARG A 6 -7.28 7.16 2.36
CA ARG A 6 -7.67 6.54 3.63
C ARG A 6 -6.45 6.53 4.54
N HIS A 7 -6.34 7.55 5.37
CA HIS A 7 -5.25 7.70 6.33
C HIS A 7 -5.36 6.74 7.53
N ILE A 8 -6.51 6.06 7.70
CA ILE A 8 -6.76 5.11 8.78
C ILE A 8 -7.58 3.93 8.26
N ALA A 9 -7.26 2.71 8.70
CA ALA A 9 -8.02 1.49 8.43
C ALA A 9 -8.08 0.59 9.67
N LEU A 10 -9.06 -0.29 9.73
CA LEU A 10 -9.24 -1.24 10.84
C LEU A 10 -8.94 -2.66 10.40
N LEU A 11 -7.97 -3.31 11.02
CA LEU A 11 -7.76 -4.75 10.93
C LEU A 11 -8.28 -5.39 12.22
N GLY A 12 -9.50 -5.93 12.16
CA GLY A 12 -10.24 -6.33 13.36
C GLY A 12 -10.58 -5.09 14.21
N GLU A 13 -10.20 -5.12 15.49
CA GLU A 13 -10.41 -4.01 16.43
C GLU A 13 -9.22 -3.04 16.50
N ILE A 14 -8.17 -3.27 15.71
CA ILE A 14 -6.96 -2.45 15.72
C ILE A 14 -7.00 -1.46 14.57
N ALA A 15 -6.86 -0.17 14.89
CA ALA A 15 -6.67 0.89 13.92
C ALA A 15 -5.22 0.96 13.48
N PHE A 16 -5.00 1.07 12.18
CA PHE A 16 -3.71 1.32 11.55
C PHE A 16 -3.72 2.65 10.82
N PHE A 17 -2.64 3.42 10.95
CA PHE A 17 -2.54 4.77 10.38
C PHE A 17 -1.07 5.20 10.24
N ASN A 18 -0.83 6.26 9.46
CA ASN A 18 0.48 6.89 9.34
C ASN A 18 0.73 7.85 10.52
N ALA A 19 1.91 7.78 11.14
CA ALA A 19 2.38 8.79 12.10
C ALA A 19 3.91 8.81 12.21
N ASP A 20 4.42 9.87 12.83
CA ASP A 20 5.85 10.11 13.11
C ASP A 20 6.03 10.46 14.59
N ASP A 21 7.00 9.82 15.25
CA ASP A 21 7.39 10.08 16.64
C ASP A 21 8.67 10.92 16.78
N GLY A 22 9.24 11.37 15.66
CA GLY A 22 10.50 12.11 15.56
C GLY A 22 11.74 11.22 15.69
N VAL A 23 11.58 9.90 15.78
CA VAL A 23 12.66 8.91 15.87
C VAL A 23 12.67 7.98 14.66
N HIS A 24 11.48 7.54 14.22
CA HIS A 24 11.31 6.55 13.16
C HIS A 24 10.83 7.13 11.82
N GLY A 25 10.59 8.44 11.72
CA GLY A 25 9.93 9.03 10.56
C GLY A 25 8.47 8.61 10.44
N HIS A 26 7.86 8.90 9.29
CA HIS A 26 6.47 8.56 8.96
C HIS A 26 6.30 7.07 8.64
N GLU A 27 5.84 6.32 9.63
CA GLU A 27 5.74 4.85 9.61
C GLU A 27 4.32 4.33 9.81
N LEU A 28 4.16 3.01 9.85
CA LEU A 28 2.86 2.36 10.12
C LEU A 28 2.66 2.21 11.63
N TRP A 29 1.64 2.89 12.14
CA TRP A 29 1.25 2.88 13.56
C TRP A 29 -0.02 2.08 13.78
N ARG A 30 -0.21 1.61 15.02
CA ARG A 30 -1.40 0.88 15.46
C ARG A 30 -1.98 1.43 16.75
N SER A 31 -3.28 1.30 16.94
CA SER A 31 -3.99 1.67 18.17
C SER A 31 -5.17 0.75 18.44
N ASP A 32 -5.38 0.41 19.71
CA ASP A 32 -6.62 -0.20 20.23
C ASP A 32 -7.61 0.87 20.72
N MET A 33 -7.47 2.10 20.23
CA MET A 33 -8.21 3.29 20.65
C MET A 33 -7.91 3.75 22.08
N THR A 34 -6.82 3.25 22.70
CA THR A 34 -6.29 3.76 23.96
C THR A 34 -4.92 4.40 23.76
N ALA A 35 -4.55 5.33 24.64
CA ALA A 35 -3.22 5.93 24.63
C ALA A 35 -2.11 4.88 24.83
N ASN A 36 -2.33 3.89 25.70
CA ASN A 36 -1.34 2.86 26.00
C ASN A 36 -1.19 1.82 24.88
N GLY A 37 -2.24 1.55 24.12
CA GLY A 37 -2.20 0.64 22.97
C GLY A 37 -1.78 1.32 21.66
N THR A 38 -1.62 2.65 21.66
CA THR A 38 -1.10 3.41 20.53
C THR A 38 0.42 3.32 20.48
N ARG A 39 0.96 2.69 19.43
CA ARG A 39 2.40 2.49 19.26
C ARG A 39 2.78 2.23 17.81
N LEU A 40 4.07 2.37 17.50
CA LEU A 40 4.64 1.94 16.23
C LEU A 40 4.27 0.47 15.99
N ALA A 41 3.70 0.19 14.81
CA ALA A 41 3.41 -1.18 14.39
C ALA A 41 4.65 -1.78 13.73
N PHE A 42 5.17 -1.09 12.71
CA PHE A 42 6.34 -1.51 11.94
C PHE A 42 7.15 -0.29 11.53
N ASP A 43 8.47 -0.41 11.66
CA ASP A 43 9.48 0.48 11.09
C ASP A 43 9.88 -0.09 9.72
N ILE A 44 9.17 0.33 8.67
CA ILE A 44 9.31 -0.22 7.32
C ILE A 44 10.54 0.35 6.63
N HIS A 45 10.83 1.64 6.84
CA HIS A 45 12.08 2.27 6.42
C HIS A 45 12.96 2.55 7.64
N PRO A 46 13.88 1.64 8.00
CA PRO A 46 14.54 1.68 9.30
C PRO A 46 15.30 2.98 9.57
N GLY A 47 15.05 3.55 10.75
CA GLY A 47 15.72 4.77 11.20
C GLY A 47 14.82 6.00 11.05
N LYS A 48 15.39 7.16 10.73
CA LYS A 48 14.66 8.44 10.74
C LYS A 48 14.02 8.80 9.39
N ASP A 49 14.16 7.92 8.41
CA ASP A 49 13.69 8.17 7.05
C ASP A 49 12.25 7.64 6.94
N ASP A 50 11.46 8.21 6.03
CA ASP A 50 10.02 7.94 5.97
C ASP A 50 9.70 6.74 5.06
N SER A 51 8.75 5.90 5.46
CA SER A 51 8.11 4.94 4.55
C SER A 51 6.78 5.43 3.94
N TYR A 52 6.22 6.53 4.45
CA TYR A 52 4.95 7.14 4.03
C TYR A 52 3.78 6.15 3.77
N PRO A 53 3.36 5.32 4.76
CA PRO A 53 2.24 4.40 4.55
C PRO A 53 0.97 5.14 4.17
N SER A 54 0.33 4.70 3.09
CA SER A 54 -0.83 5.36 2.48
C SER A 54 -1.76 4.34 1.81
N GLU A 55 -2.94 4.80 1.36
CA GLU A 55 -3.94 3.95 0.67
C GLU A 55 -4.43 2.76 1.52
N LEU A 56 -4.55 2.93 2.83
CA LEU A 56 -4.81 1.82 3.74
C LEU A 56 -6.20 1.20 3.48
N ILE A 57 -6.26 -0.11 3.27
CA ILE A 57 -7.51 -0.85 3.13
C ILE A 57 -7.40 -2.27 3.67
N THR A 58 -8.41 -2.71 4.41
CA THR A 58 -8.48 -4.09 4.90
C THR A 58 -9.26 -4.95 3.93
N TYR A 59 -8.65 -6.04 3.50
CA TYR A 59 -9.18 -6.98 2.53
C TYR A 59 -8.69 -8.40 2.86
N ASP A 60 -9.61 -9.37 2.89
CA ASP A 60 -9.30 -10.79 3.10
C ASP A 60 -8.42 -11.10 4.34
N GLY A 61 -8.69 -10.40 5.46
CA GLY A 61 -7.96 -10.59 6.72
C GLY A 61 -6.56 -9.96 6.76
N LEU A 62 -6.18 -9.19 5.73
CA LEU A 62 -4.93 -8.42 5.69
C LEU A 62 -5.24 -6.92 5.55
N LEU A 63 -4.33 -6.10 6.06
CA LEU A 63 -4.25 -4.69 5.70
C LEU A 63 -3.32 -4.54 4.50
N TYR A 64 -3.82 -3.98 3.41
CA TYR A 64 -3.04 -3.57 2.24
C TYR A 64 -2.78 -2.06 2.29
N PHE A 65 -1.58 -1.65 1.88
CA PHE A 65 -1.16 -0.25 1.87
C PHE A 65 0.05 -0.07 0.94
N ALA A 66 0.33 1.17 0.55
CA ALA A 66 1.55 1.52 -0.18
C ALA A 66 2.59 2.10 0.79
N ALA A 67 3.85 1.69 0.67
CA ALA A 67 4.97 2.17 1.49
C ALA A 67 6.33 1.98 0.77
N ASP A 68 7.36 2.68 1.23
CA ASP A 68 8.74 2.62 0.74
C ASP A 68 9.67 2.13 1.86
N ASP A 69 10.49 1.10 1.62
CA ASP A 69 11.46 0.58 2.60
C ASP A 69 12.89 1.09 2.37
N GLY A 70 13.07 2.03 1.43
CA GLY A 70 14.37 2.54 1.00
C GLY A 70 15.14 1.61 0.05
N VAL A 71 14.57 0.44 -0.31
CA VAL A 71 15.21 -0.57 -1.17
C VAL A 71 14.40 -0.79 -2.45
N HIS A 72 13.08 -0.95 -2.32
CA HIS A 72 12.17 -1.28 -3.43
C HIS A 72 11.38 -0.06 -3.93
N GLY A 73 11.61 1.13 -3.35
CA GLY A 73 10.78 2.29 -3.61
C GLY A 73 9.36 2.11 -3.10
N ARG A 74 8.45 3.02 -3.46
CA ARG A 74 7.03 2.95 -3.07
C ARG A 74 6.31 1.82 -3.78
N GLU A 75 6.06 0.73 -3.06
CA GLU A 75 5.45 -0.51 -3.55
C GLU A 75 4.20 -0.89 -2.74
N MET A 76 3.53 -1.99 -3.13
CA MET A 76 2.41 -2.56 -2.35
C MET A 76 2.91 -3.43 -1.20
N TRP A 77 2.36 -3.20 -0.01
CA TRP A 77 2.67 -3.92 1.22
C TRP A 77 1.40 -4.51 1.85
N THR A 78 1.61 -5.52 2.69
CA THR A 78 0.55 -6.15 3.49
C THR A 78 0.97 -6.37 4.93
N THR A 79 0.01 -6.41 5.85
CA THR A 79 0.21 -6.93 7.19
C THR A 79 -1.01 -7.68 7.71
N ASP A 80 -0.77 -8.74 8.48
CA ASP A 80 -1.75 -9.46 9.29
C ASP A 80 -1.83 -8.92 10.74
N GLY A 81 -1.10 -7.85 11.04
CA GLY A 81 -0.96 -7.24 12.37
C GLY A 81 0.22 -7.78 13.19
N PHE A 82 0.93 -8.80 12.70
CA PHE A 82 2.12 -9.38 13.32
C PHE A 82 3.40 -9.08 12.55
N GLN A 83 3.32 -9.01 11.22
CA GLN A 83 4.45 -8.69 10.34
C GLN A 83 4.01 -7.85 9.14
N ALA A 84 4.88 -6.95 8.67
CA ALA A 84 4.73 -6.29 7.38
C ALA A 84 5.50 -7.05 6.31
N ASN A 85 4.87 -7.28 5.15
CA ASN A 85 5.46 -7.99 4.02
C ASN A 85 5.26 -7.19 2.74
N LEU A 86 6.29 -7.15 1.90
CA LEU A 86 6.15 -6.70 0.52
C LEU A 86 5.16 -7.64 -0.18
N PHE A 87 4.02 -7.10 -0.62
CA PHE A 87 3.02 -7.87 -1.35
C PHE A 87 3.52 -8.17 -2.76
N ALA A 88 4.12 -7.17 -3.39
CA ALA A 88 4.77 -7.31 -4.68
C ALA A 88 5.78 -6.18 -4.92
N ASP A 89 6.90 -6.55 -5.52
CA ASP A 89 7.85 -5.63 -6.15
C ASP A 89 7.45 -5.45 -7.62
N ILE A 90 6.44 -4.61 -7.88
CA ILE A 90 5.84 -4.49 -9.23
C ILE A 90 6.81 -3.76 -10.17
N ASN A 91 7.53 -2.75 -9.67
CA ASN A 91 8.56 -2.06 -10.42
C ASN A 91 9.90 -2.07 -9.66
N PRO A 92 10.72 -3.12 -9.87
CA PRO A 92 11.93 -3.33 -9.09
C PRO A 92 12.89 -2.15 -9.04
N GLY A 93 13.35 -1.87 -7.81
CA GLY A 93 14.33 -0.85 -7.48
C GLY A 93 13.71 0.44 -6.96
N ILE A 94 14.55 1.42 -6.62
CA ILE A 94 14.17 2.60 -5.81
C ILE A 94 13.05 3.49 -6.39
N ALA A 95 12.68 3.32 -7.66
CA ALA A 95 11.62 4.11 -8.28
C ALA A 95 10.23 3.67 -7.78
N GLY A 96 10.07 2.37 -7.50
CA GLY A 96 8.81 1.75 -7.10
C GLY A 96 7.68 1.87 -8.12
N SER A 97 6.58 1.17 -7.86
CA SER A 97 5.39 1.15 -8.70
C SER A 97 4.42 2.28 -8.40
N ASN A 98 4.59 2.98 -7.27
CA ASN A 98 3.72 4.07 -6.83
C ASN A 98 2.24 3.65 -6.77
N ALA A 99 1.98 2.46 -6.22
CA ALA A 99 0.63 1.92 -6.13
C ALA A 99 -0.36 2.90 -5.45
N GLN A 100 -1.56 3.02 -6.01
CA GLN A 100 -2.57 3.99 -5.60
C GLN A 100 -3.99 3.60 -6.00
N GLY A 101 -5.00 4.25 -5.41
CA GLY A 101 -6.39 4.09 -5.82
C GLY A 101 -6.96 2.74 -5.41
N LEU A 102 -6.62 2.27 -4.21
CA LEU A 102 -7.02 0.95 -3.73
C LEU A 102 -8.54 0.85 -3.55
N LEU A 103 -9.15 -0.11 -4.24
CA LEU A 103 -10.60 -0.30 -4.25
C LEU A 103 -10.95 -1.78 -4.23
N ILE A 104 -11.85 -2.18 -3.33
CA ILE A 104 -12.42 -3.53 -3.33
C ILE A 104 -13.66 -3.53 -4.24
N CYS A 105 -13.70 -4.44 -5.20
CA CYS A 105 -14.87 -4.70 -6.03
C CYS A 105 -15.12 -6.21 -6.13
N GLY A 106 -16.28 -6.65 -5.64
CA GLY A 106 -16.57 -8.09 -5.54
C GLY A 106 -15.57 -8.81 -4.62
N SER A 107 -14.87 -9.79 -5.16
CA SER A 107 -13.91 -10.64 -4.43
C SER A 107 -12.45 -10.32 -4.80
N ARG A 108 -12.15 -9.07 -5.14
CA ARG A 108 -10.80 -8.62 -5.51
C ARG A 108 -10.54 -7.19 -5.02
N LEU A 109 -9.30 -6.92 -4.67
CA LEU A 109 -8.76 -5.59 -4.51
C LEU A 109 -8.12 -5.17 -5.85
N TYR A 110 -8.43 -3.95 -6.28
CA TYR A 110 -7.93 -3.31 -7.49
C TYR A 110 -7.10 -2.09 -7.10
N PHE A 111 -6.09 -1.77 -7.91
CA PHE A 111 -5.23 -0.61 -7.71
C PHE A 111 -4.54 -0.23 -9.02
N ALA A 112 -4.12 1.02 -9.14
CA ALA A 112 -3.24 1.46 -10.21
C ALA A 112 -1.79 1.36 -9.75
N ALA A 113 -0.89 0.89 -10.63
CA ALA A 113 0.54 0.79 -10.36
C ALA A 113 1.34 0.85 -11.66
N ARG A 114 2.54 1.41 -11.60
CA ARG A 114 3.50 1.45 -12.70
C ARG A 114 4.35 0.20 -12.73
N ASP A 115 4.61 -0.33 -13.92
CA ASP A 115 5.81 -1.15 -14.16
C ASP A 115 6.64 -0.60 -15.34
N ALA A 116 7.86 -1.10 -15.51
CA ALA A 116 8.77 -0.64 -16.56
C ALA A 116 8.34 -1.02 -17.99
N GLN A 117 7.46 -2.01 -18.15
CA GLN A 117 7.01 -2.54 -19.44
C GLN A 117 5.74 -1.87 -19.95
N HIS A 118 4.82 -1.52 -19.05
CA HIS A 118 3.45 -1.12 -19.35
C HIS A 118 3.10 0.30 -18.84
N GLY A 119 3.99 0.97 -18.09
CA GLY A 119 3.63 2.25 -17.47
C GLY A 119 2.59 2.07 -16.36
N PHE A 120 1.85 3.14 -16.02
CA PHE A 120 0.76 3.09 -15.03
C PHE A 120 -0.48 2.36 -15.57
N GLU A 121 -0.79 1.21 -14.98
CA GLU A 121 -1.88 0.34 -15.42
C GLU A 121 -2.76 -0.17 -14.27
N LEU A 122 -3.86 -0.85 -14.60
CA LEU A 122 -4.82 -1.39 -13.64
C LEU A 122 -4.42 -2.81 -13.24
N TRP A 123 -4.20 -3.00 -11.94
CA TRP A 123 -3.84 -4.26 -11.33
C TRP A 123 -4.94 -4.73 -10.37
N SER A 124 -4.90 -6.02 -10.05
CA SER A 124 -5.66 -6.58 -8.94
C SER A 124 -4.85 -7.58 -8.15
N THR A 125 -5.26 -7.84 -6.91
CA THR A 125 -4.88 -9.08 -6.24
C THR A 125 -5.34 -10.27 -7.08
N GLY A 126 -4.49 -11.29 -7.22
CA GLY A 126 -4.86 -12.56 -7.83
C GLY A 126 -6.00 -13.25 -7.07
N ALA A 127 -6.51 -14.35 -7.62
CA ALA A 127 -7.56 -15.12 -6.92
C ALA A 127 -7.05 -15.56 -5.53
N ALA A 128 -7.90 -15.45 -4.51
CA ALA A 128 -7.56 -15.76 -3.10
C ALA A 128 -6.32 -15.01 -2.56
N GLY A 129 -6.15 -13.73 -2.94
CA GLY A 129 -5.07 -12.89 -2.39
C GLY A 129 -3.68 -13.23 -2.92
N THR A 130 -3.58 -14.03 -3.99
CA THR A 130 -2.32 -14.29 -4.69
C THR A 130 -1.75 -13.02 -5.32
N GLY A 131 -0.50 -13.08 -5.78
CA GLY A 131 0.25 -11.92 -6.28
C GLY A 131 -0.46 -11.09 -7.36
N PRO A 132 0.09 -9.91 -7.69
CA PRO A 132 -0.56 -8.92 -8.53
C PRO A 132 -0.83 -9.49 -9.93
N THR A 133 -2.01 -9.21 -10.45
CA THR A 133 -2.44 -9.57 -11.80
C THR A 133 -2.77 -8.29 -12.57
N LEU A 134 -2.03 -8.01 -13.64
CA LEU A 134 -2.34 -6.94 -14.59
C LEU A 134 -3.68 -7.26 -15.30
N LEU A 135 -4.62 -6.33 -15.26
CA LEU A 135 -5.96 -6.49 -15.83
C LEU A 135 -6.09 -5.92 -17.24
N GLY A 136 -5.27 -4.92 -17.57
CA GLY A 136 -5.22 -4.34 -18.89
C GLY A 136 -4.09 -3.33 -18.99
N ASP A 137 -3.42 -3.34 -20.14
CA ASP A 137 -2.59 -2.26 -20.66
C ASP A 137 -3.46 -1.52 -21.68
N PHE A 138 -3.97 -0.35 -21.29
CA PHE A 138 -4.89 0.42 -22.15
C PHE A 138 -4.15 1.38 -23.08
N ASN A 139 -2.86 1.64 -22.85
CA ASN A 139 -1.98 2.43 -23.69
C ASN A 139 -0.67 1.66 -23.98
N PRO A 140 -0.65 0.84 -25.05
CA PRO A 140 0.38 -0.17 -25.24
C PRO A 140 1.83 0.33 -25.12
N GLY A 141 2.62 -0.41 -24.34
CA GLY A 141 4.04 -0.15 -24.12
C GLY A 141 4.28 0.67 -22.85
N PRO A 142 5.42 1.36 -22.70
CA PRO A 142 5.80 1.97 -21.43
C PRO A 142 5.06 3.29 -21.13
N GLN A 143 4.05 3.63 -21.94
CA GLN A 143 3.30 4.87 -21.78
C GLN A 143 2.21 4.68 -20.74
N ASP A 144 1.98 5.68 -19.91
CA ASP A 144 0.93 5.58 -18.90
C ASP A 144 -0.45 5.56 -19.55
N SER A 145 -1.33 4.71 -19.03
CA SER A 145 -2.76 4.91 -19.15
C SER A 145 -3.23 5.96 -18.13
N GLU A 146 -4.15 6.85 -18.51
CA GLU A 146 -4.81 7.72 -17.53
C GLU A 146 -5.82 6.91 -16.70
N ILE A 147 -5.32 6.22 -15.67
CA ILE A 147 -6.14 5.49 -14.72
C ILE A 147 -6.39 6.38 -13.51
N THR A 148 -7.53 7.07 -13.54
CA THR A 148 -8.01 7.86 -12.40
C THR A 148 -9.07 7.07 -11.66
N ALA A 149 -8.73 6.59 -10.46
CA ALA A 149 -9.73 6.18 -9.48
C ALA A 149 -10.10 7.43 -8.66
N PHE A 150 -11.38 7.81 -8.75
CA PHE A 150 -12.06 9.03 -8.27
C PHE A 150 -11.40 9.87 -7.18
#